data_AF-A0A3Q0L1B9-F1
#
_entry.id   AF-A0A3Q0L1B9-F1
#
_cell.length_a   1.000
_cell.length_b   1.000
_cell.length_c   1.000
_cell.angle_alpha   90.00
_cell.angle_beta   90.00
_cell.angle_gamma   90.00
#
_symmetry.space_group_name_H-M   'P 1'
#
loop_
_entity.id
_entity.type
_entity.pdbx_description
1 polymer ?
#
loop_
_entity_poly.entity_id
_entity_poly.type
_entity_poly.pdbx_seq_one_letter_code
_entity_poly.pdbx_strand_id
1 'polypeptide(L)'
;MPNPVLATKLSAPERACLFRLEQQMVRQQGFINRHAFIDEQDAVFNQWLEAGHIKLDSKELDNLPKEQVEQQQLTHSCHLSVELWLASACLRRLYACDL
;
A
#
# COMPACT_ATOMS: atom_id res chain seq x y z
N MET A 1 9.32 8.50 -19.94
CA MET A 1 8.81 7.17 -19.51
C MET A 1 8.81 7.17 -17.99
N PRO A 2 7.71 6.80 -17.30
CA PRO A 2 7.76 6.66 -15.85
C PRO A 2 8.81 5.61 -15.50
N ASN A 3 9.62 5.87 -14.47
CA ASN A 3 10.65 4.95 -14.02
C ASN A 3 9.96 3.70 -13.47
N PRO A 4 10.33 2.48 -13.91
CA PRO A 4 9.68 1.27 -13.44
C PRO A 4 9.99 1.07 -11.94
N VAL A 5 8.93 0.89 -11.14
CA VAL A 5 9.04 0.50 -9.74
C VAL A 5 9.52 -0.95 -9.68
N LEU A 6 10.80 -1.16 -9.40
CA LEU A 6 11.42 -2.48 -9.34
C LEU A 6 11.78 -2.82 -7.89
N ALA A 7 11.30 -3.97 -7.40
CA ALA A 7 11.48 -4.40 -6.00
C ALA A 7 12.94 -4.38 -5.53
N THR A 8 13.88 -4.72 -6.41
CA THR A 8 15.33 -4.77 -6.14
C THR A 8 15.98 -3.39 -6.06
N LYS A 9 15.30 -2.34 -6.52
CA LYS A 9 15.78 -0.95 -6.49
C LYS A 9 15.11 -0.09 -5.42
N LEU A 10 14.15 -0.66 -4.70
CA LEU A 10 13.46 0.03 -3.61
C LEU A 10 14.42 0.22 -2.43
N SER A 11 14.50 1.45 -1.94
CA SER A 11 15.14 1.80 -0.69
C SER A 11 14.46 1.11 0.51
N ALA A 12 15.09 1.17 1.69
CA ALA A 12 14.49 0.63 2.92
C ALA A 12 13.09 1.20 3.24
N PRO A 13 12.86 2.54 3.23
CA PRO A 13 11.53 3.10 3.49
C PRO A 13 10.51 2.72 2.41
N GLU A 14 10.93 2.63 1.15
CA GLU A 14 10.04 2.19 0.07
C GLU A 14 9.60 0.73 0.26
N ARG A 15 10.54 -0.17 0.59
CA ARG A 15 10.20 -1.57 0.88
C ARG A 15 9.26 -1.67 2.08
N ALA A 16 9.54 -0.94 3.15
CA ALA A 16 8.70 -0.92 4.34
C ALA A 16 7.28 -0.39 4.06
N CYS A 17 7.18 0.70 3.29
CA CYS A 17 5.90 1.27 2.88
C CYS A 17 5.11 0.28 2.01
N LEU A 18 5.74 -0.30 0.99
CA LEU A 18 5.09 -1.26 0.09
C LEU A 18 4.62 -2.52 0.82
N PHE A 19 5.45 -3.04 1.72
CA PHE A 19 5.11 -4.21 2.52
C PHE A 19 3.93 -3.94 3.46
N ARG A 20 3.94 -2.79 4.16
CA ARG A 20 2.81 -2.38 5.03
C ARG A 20 1.53 -2.19 4.21
N LEU A 21 1.64 -1.56 3.05
CA LEU A 21 0.53 -1.30 2.15
C LEU A 21 -0.12 -2.60 1.67
N GLU A 22 0.67 -3.54 1.15
CA GLU A 22 0.17 -4.85 0.75
C GLU A 22 -0.47 -5.59 1.93
N GLN A 23 0.17 -5.59 3.09
CA GLN A 23 -0.34 -6.28 4.27
C GLN A 23 -1.72 -5.75 4.69
N GLN A 24 -1.91 -4.44 4.68
CA GLN A 24 -3.23 -3.85 4.97
C GLN A 24 -4.23 -4.23 3.88
N MET A 25 -3.90 -4.04 2.60
CA MET A 25 -4.81 -4.35 1.51
C MET A 25 -5.24 -5.83 1.49
N VAL A 26 -4.33 -6.77 1.75
CA VAL A 26 -4.69 -8.20 1.79
C VAL A 26 -5.58 -8.51 2.99
N ARG A 27 -5.25 -7.98 4.18
CA ARG A 27 -6.00 -8.27 5.42
C ARG A 27 -7.35 -7.57 5.46
N GLN A 28 -7.44 -6.38 4.88
CA GLN A 28 -8.61 -5.51 4.91
C GLN A 28 -9.32 -5.49 3.55
N GLN A 29 -9.13 -6.52 2.70
CA GLN A 29 -9.89 -6.72 1.46
C GLN A 29 -9.84 -5.53 0.48
N GLY A 30 -8.68 -4.91 0.31
CA GLY A 30 -8.45 -3.76 -0.55
C GLY A 30 -8.54 -2.41 0.16
N PHE A 31 -8.96 -2.38 1.43
CA PHE A 31 -9.00 -1.16 2.23
C PHE A 31 -7.70 -0.97 3.01
N ILE A 32 -7.48 0.28 3.45
CA ILE A 32 -6.32 0.67 4.25
C ILE A 32 -6.69 1.64 5.37
N ASN A 33 -5.86 1.67 6.40
CA ASN A 33 -5.77 2.77 7.35
C ASN A 33 -4.59 3.67 6.96
N ARG A 34 -4.88 4.79 6.29
CA ARG A 34 -3.89 5.77 5.83
C ARG A 34 -3.15 6.43 6.99
N HIS A 35 -3.76 6.56 8.16
CA HIS A 35 -3.11 7.12 9.35
C HIS A 35 -2.07 6.19 9.96
N ALA A 36 -2.05 4.91 9.57
CA ALA A 36 -1.03 3.97 10.03
C ALA A 36 0.31 4.11 9.29
N PHE A 37 0.43 5.00 8.30
CA PHE A 37 1.68 5.32 7.64
C PHE A 37 2.26 6.58 8.29
N ILE A 38 3.46 6.45 8.86
CA ILE A 38 4.15 7.51 9.62
C ILE A 38 5.56 7.70 9.08
N ASP A 39 6.17 8.85 9.40
CA ASP A 39 7.55 9.20 9.09
C ASP A 39 7.89 9.02 7.59
N GLU A 40 9.00 8.36 7.27
CA GLU A 40 9.47 8.16 5.90
C GLU A 40 8.51 7.33 5.04
N GLN A 41 7.67 6.47 5.64
CA GLN A 41 6.66 5.71 4.90
C GLN A 41 5.53 6.63 4.41
N ASP A 42 5.20 7.67 5.17
CA ASP A 42 4.21 8.68 4.78
C ASP A 42 4.68 9.44 3.53
N ALA A 43 5.95 9.87 3.53
CA ALA A 43 6.56 10.56 2.41
C ALA A 43 6.57 9.71 1.13
N VAL A 44 7.00 8.44 1.24
CA VAL A 44 6.98 7.51 0.10
C VAL A 44 5.56 7.27 -0.40
N PHE A 45 4.60 7.06 0.51
CA PHE A 45 3.20 6.85 0.13
C PHE A 45 2.68 8.04 -0.68
N ASN A 46 2.90 9.26 -0.20
CA ASN A 46 2.46 10.48 -0.88
C ASN A 46 3.13 10.62 -2.24
N GLN A 47 4.42 10.30 -2.35
CA GLN A 47 5.13 10.30 -3.62
C GLN A 47 4.50 9.32 -4.63
N TRP A 48 4.15 8.10 -4.21
CA TRP A 48 3.48 7.12 -5.08
C TRP A 48 2.03 7.49 -5.41
N LEU A 49 1.34 8.18 -4.49
CA LEU A 49 0.01 8.73 -4.73
C LEU A 49 0.07 9.83 -5.80
N GLU A 50 0.98 10.80 -5.67
CA GLU A 50 1.19 11.88 -6.64
C GLU A 50 1.64 11.37 -8.01
N ALA A 51 2.48 10.34 -8.04
CA ALA A 51 2.91 9.67 -9.26
C ALA A 51 1.81 8.81 -9.92
N GLY A 52 0.65 8.62 -9.26
CA GLY A 52 -0.47 7.85 -9.77
C GLY A 52 -0.31 6.33 -9.66
N HIS A 53 0.68 5.86 -8.89
CA HIS A 53 0.85 4.44 -8.60
C HIS A 53 -0.13 3.92 -7.54
N ILE A 54 -0.68 4.82 -6.72
CA ILE A 54 -1.72 4.55 -5.73
C ILE A 54 -2.94 5.40 -6.08
N LYS A 55 -4.13 4.83 -5.94
CA LYS A 55 -5.40 5.55 -5.98
C LYS A 55 -6.20 5.24 -4.73
N LEU A 56 -6.77 6.26 -4.11
CA LEU A 56 -7.60 6.13 -2.92
C LEU A 56 -9.03 6.57 -3.22
N ASP A 57 -10.00 5.82 -2.72
CA ASP A 57 -11.41 6.23 -2.73
C ASP A 57 -12.00 6.09 -1.31
N SER A 58 -12.47 7.20 -0.75
CA SER A 58 -13.12 7.21 0.56
C SER A 58 -14.59 6.84 0.48
N LYS A 59 -15.25 6.96 -0.69
CA LYS A 59 -16.67 6.71 -0.86
C LYS A 59 -17.02 5.23 -0.82
N GLU A 60 -16.08 4.37 -1.18
CA GLU A 60 -16.31 2.92 -1.12
C GLU A 60 -16.52 2.39 0.30
N LEU A 61 -16.10 3.15 1.33
CA LEU A 61 -16.36 2.82 2.74
C LEU A 61 -17.84 2.87 3.08
N ASP A 62 -18.65 3.68 2.38
CA ASP A 62 -20.10 3.79 2.63
C ASP A 62 -20.83 2.47 2.36
N ASN A 63 -20.20 1.57 1.58
CA ASN A 63 -20.72 0.24 1.28
C ASN A 63 -20.32 -0.81 2.34
N LEU A 64 -19.50 -0.46 3.33
CA LEU A 64 -19.06 -1.37 4.37
C LEU A 64 -19.91 -1.23 5.66
N PRO A 65 -20.06 -2.29 6.45
CA PRO A 65 -20.62 -2.20 7.79
C PRO A 65 -19.80 -1.23 8.66
N LYS A 66 -20.48 -0.29 9.34
CA LYS A 66 -19.82 0.72 10.19
C LYS A 66 -18.92 0.10 11.26
N GLU A 67 -19.37 -1.00 11.87
CA GLU A 67 -18.59 -1.75 12.85
C GLU A 67 -17.24 -2.22 12.29
N GLN A 68 -17.21 -2.65 11.03
CA GLN A 68 -15.98 -3.07 10.37
C GLN A 68 -15.04 -1.87 10.14
N VAL A 69 -15.58 -0.75 9.66
CA VAL A 69 -14.82 0.48 9.42
C VAL A 69 -14.19 0.99 10.71
N GLU A 70 -14.93 0.99 11.81
CA GLU A 70 -14.45 1.45 13.12
C GLU A 70 -13.43 0.50 13.74
N GLN A 71 -13.71 -0.80 13.77
CA GLN A 71 -12.81 -1.80 14.38
C GLN A 71 -11.47 -1.88 13.66
N GLN A 72 -11.47 -1.79 12.34
CA GLN A 72 -10.26 -1.88 11.52
C GLN A 72 -9.64 -0.51 11.22
N GLN A 73 -10.28 0.58 11.69
CA GLN A 73 -9.90 1.97 11.43
C GLN A 73 -9.68 2.25 9.93
N LEU A 74 -10.59 1.75 9.10
CA LEU A 74 -10.50 1.90 7.64
C LEU A 74 -10.71 3.38 7.26
N THR A 75 -9.90 3.85 6.33
CA THR A 75 -9.92 5.25 5.90
C THR A 75 -10.19 5.43 4.42
N HIS A 76 -9.80 4.47 3.58
CA HIS A 76 -9.92 4.52 2.12
C HIS A 76 -9.91 3.09 1.58
N SER A 77 -10.58 2.85 0.45
CA SER A 77 -10.17 1.78 -0.45
C SER A 77 -8.91 2.19 -1.19
N CYS A 78 -8.06 1.22 -1.53
CA CYS A 78 -6.77 1.45 -2.14
C CYS A 78 -6.60 0.58 -3.39
N HIS A 79 -6.16 1.20 -4.47
CA HIS A 79 -5.82 0.52 -5.71
C HIS A 79 -4.37 0.81 -6.09
N LEU A 80 -3.61 -0.25 -6.33
CA LEU A 80 -2.23 -0.14 -6.78
C LEU A 80 -2.17 -0.27 -8.30
N SER A 81 -1.24 0.45 -8.91
CA SER A 81 -0.80 0.19 -10.27
C SER A 81 -0.23 -1.22 -10.40
N VAL A 82 -0.28 -1.77 -11.63
CA VAL A 82 0.27 -3.10 -11.93
C VAL A 82 1.75 -3.19 -11.52
N GLU A 83 2.50 -2.12 -11.73
CA GLU A 83 3.92 -2.03 -11.39
C GLU A 83 4.16 -2.19 -9.89
N LEU A 84 3.39 -1.48 -9.05
CA LEU A 84 3.51 -1.59 -7.59
C LEU A 84 3.09 -2.98 -7.10
N TRP A 85 2.06 -3.59 -7.72
CA TRP A 85 1.65 -4.96 -7.43
C TRP A 85 2.74 -5.98 -7.75
N LEU A 86 3.38 -5.86 -8.90
CA LEU A 86 4.51 -6.71 -9.30
C LEU A 86 5.69 -6.53 -8.34
N ALA A 87 6.03 -5.28 -8.01
CA ALA A 87 7.09 -4.98 -7.06
C ALA A 87 6.80 -5.61 -5.68
N SER A 88 5.55 -5.56 -5.21
CA SER A 88 5.14 -6.15 -3.94
C SER A 88 5.29 -7.66 -3.94
N ALA A 89 4.80 -8.33 -5.00
CA ALA A 89 4.92 -9.77 -5.14
C ALA A 89 6.39 -10.23 -5.19
N CYS A 90 7.25 -9.48 -5.88
CA CYS A 90 8.69 -9.71 -5.89
C CYS A 90 9.32 -9.50 -4.52
N LEU A 91 8.93 -8.44 -3.79
CA LEU A 91 9.46 -8.14 -2.46
C LEU A 91 9.15 -9.24 -1.45
N ARG A 92 7.93 -9.79 -1.47
CA ARG A 92 7.57 -10.96 -0.64
C ARG A 92 8.47 -12.17 -0.89
N ARG A 93 8.82 -12.42 -2.16
CA ARG A 93 9.74 -13.53 -2.50
C ARG A 93 11.15 -13.26 -1.98
N LEU A 94 11.65 -12.03 -2.09
CA LEU A 94 12.96 -11.66 -1.54
C LEU A 94 12.99 -11.90 -0.03
N TYR A 95 12.00 -11.41 0.72
CA TYR A 95 11.94 -11.64 2.17
C TYR A 95 11.76 -13.11 2.56
N ALA A 96 11.07 -13.91 1.75
CA ALA A 96 10.96 -15.35 2.00
C ALA A 96 12.27 -16.11 1.74
N CYS A 97 13.17 -15.58 0.91
CA CYS A 97 14.47 -16.17 0.62
C CYS A 97 15.58 -15.67 1.57
N ASP A 98 15.37 -14.55 2.26
CA ASP A 98 16.27 -14.01 3.30
C ASP A 98 16.04 -14.66 4.69
N LEU A 99 15.06 -15.57 4.82
CA LEU A 99 14.72 -16.35 6.03
C LEU A 99 15.28 -17.78 5.95
#